data_AF-A0A257L0G3-F1
#
_entry.id   AF-A0A257L0G3-F1
#
_cell.length_a   1.000
_cell.length_b   1.000
_cell.length_c   1.000
_cell.angle_alpha   90.00
_cell.angle_beta   90.00
_cell.angle_gamma   90.00
#
_symmetry.space_group_name_H-M   'P 1'
#
loop_
_entity.id
_entity.type
_entity.pdbx_description
1 polymer ?
#
loop_
_entity_poly.entity_id
_entity_poly.type
_entity_poly.pdbx_seq_one_letter_code
_entity_poly.pdbx_strand_id
1 'polypeptide(L)'
;MPAQPDNTERRTLLQRSAQLAMAGSAVATGAAMAQGQAAPPVANGQAGDFDFLTGRWTIKNRKLKPDGSWDVFDGEATVHGLLQGVASVEELRIPARNFSGMGLRLLDRERRLWADHWVNSRSGGLTPPPSWGSFVNGVGTWDSEDMDGTQPITVRGVWDQITPTSCRWYQALSRDGGRQWAEQWVMHWQRA
;
A
#
# COMPACT_ATOMS: atom_id res chain seq x y z
N MET A 1 -40.04 -9.24 -31.57
CA MET A 1 -39.61 -9.25 -30.15
C MET A 1 -38.44 -10.21 -30.01
N PRO A 2 -37.45 -9.97 -29.12
CA PRO A 2 -37.30 -8.83 -28.23
C PRO A 2 -35.90 -8.18 -28.25
N ALA A 3 -35.88 -6.97 -27.68
CA ALA A 3 -34.71 -6.14 -27.43
C ALA A 3 -33.69 -6.82 -26.52
N GLN A 4 -32.41 -6.49 -26.74
CA GLN A 4 -31.35 -6.79 -25.77
C GLN A 4 -31.59 -5.98 -24.50
N PRO A 5 -31.58 -6.61 -23.30
CA PRO A 5 -31.74 -5.87 -22.06
C PRO A 5 -30.48 -5.07 -21.71
N ASP A 6 -30.79 -3.87 -21.26
CA ASP A 6 -29.97 -2.79 -20.73
C ASP A 6 -28.96 -3.26 -19.67
N ASN A 7 -27.69 -2.86 -19.83
CA ASN A 7 -26.56 -3.22 -18.98
C ASN A 7 -26.49 -2.36 -17.69
N THR A 8 -27.54 -1.58 -17.40
CA THR A 8 -27.60 -0.66 -16.26
C THR A 8 -28.06 -1.34 -14.96
N GLU A 9 -28.63 -2.55 -15.01
CA GLU A 9 -29.18 -3.25 -13.83
C GLU A 9 -28.19 -4.13 -13.04
N ARG A 10 -26.92 -4.27 -13.46
CA ARG A 10 -25.90 -5.00 -12.66
C ARG A 10 -25.27 -4.17 -11.54
N ARG A 11 -25.67 -2.91 -11.37
CA ARG A 11 -24.98 -1.94 -10.49
C ARG A 11 -25.66 -1.61 -9.17
N THR A 12 -26.70 -2.35 -8.76
CA THR A 12 -27.46 -1.97 -7.57
C THR A 12 -27.90 -3.18 -6.75
N LEU A 13 -27.00 -3.70 -5.91
CA LEU A 13 -27.39 -4.47 -4.73
C LEU A 13 -26.40 -4.19 -3.60
N LEU A 14 -26.78 -3.28 -2.71
CA LEU A 14 -26.83 -3.48 -1.27
C LEU A 14 -27.31 -2.16 -0.61
N GLN A 15 -28.63 -1.98 -0.60
CA GLN A 15 -29.29 -1.23 0.46
C GLN A 15 -29.85 -2.24 1.47
N ARG A 16 -29.47 -2.09 2.74
CA ARG A 16 -30.33 -2.41 3.87
C ARG A 16 -30.28 -1.25 4.85
N SER A 17 -31.40 -0.55 4.92
CA SER A 17 -31.79 0.40 5.95
C SER A 17 -32.45 -0.34 7.12
N ALA A 18 -32.28 0.20 8.34
CA ALA A 18 -33.25 0.07 9.43
C ALA A 18 -33.07 1.26 10.41
N GLN A 19 -34.18 1.75 10.95
CA GLN A 19 -34.42 3.12 11.41
C GLN A 19 -34.31 3.34 12.94
N LEU A 20 -34.19 4.63 13.28
CA LEU A 20 -34.48 5.38 14.52
C LEU A 20 -35.02 4.67 15.79
N ALA A 21 -34.42 5.02 16.93
CA ALA A 21 -35.09 5.24 18.22
C ALA A 21 -34.48 6.46 18.94
N MET A 22 -35.34 7.31 19.53
CA MET A 22 -34.99 8.54 20.26
C MET A 22 -34.90 8.30 21.78
N ALA A 23 -34.02 9.10 22.41
CA ALA A 23 -33.93 9.54 23.81
C ALA A 23 -33.45 8.56 24.90
N GLY A 24 -32.29 8.91 25.47
CA GLY A 24 -31.79 8.41 26.76
C GLY A 24 -30.44 9.07 27.08
N SER A 25 -30.45 10.12 27.90
CA SER A 25 -29.24 10.75 28.43
C SER A 25 -28.54 9.79 29.39
N ALA A 26 -27.31 9.40 29.06
CA ALA A 26 -26.36 8.85 30.01
C ALA A 26 -24.98 9.44 29.71
N VAL A 27 -24.50 10.27 30.65
CA VAL A 27 -23.11 10.69 30.73
C VAL A 27 -22.29 9.45 31.07
N ALA A 28 -21.49 8.98 30.13
CA ALA A 28 -20.41 8.05 30.38
C ALA A 28 -19.13 8.63 29.78
N THR A 29 -18.33 9.23 30.65
CA THR A 29 -16.93 9.53 30.43
C THR A 29 -16.18 8.24 30.08
N GLY A 30 -15.82 8.13 28.81
CA GLY A 30 -14.88 7.14 28.32
C GLY A 30 -14.28 7.69 27.05
N ALA A 31 -13.11 8.30 27.16
CA ALA A 31 -12.24 8.44 25.99
C ALA A 31 -11.91 7.01 25.54
N ALA A 32 -12.74 6.46 24.65
CA ALA A 32 -12.37 5.30 23.88
C ALA A 32 -11.13 5.75 23.09
N MET A 33 -9.96 5.30 23.52
CA MET A 33 -8.76 5.43 22.73
C MET A 33 -9.08 4.80 21.38
N ALA A 34 -9.10 5.62 20.33
CA ALA A 34 -9.04 5.14 18.96
C ALA A 34 -7.64 4.51 18.77
N GLN A 35 -7.45 3.32 19.33
CA GLN A 35 -6.28 2.48 19.06
C GLN A 35 -6.56 1.83 17.72
N GLY A 36 -5.96 2.39 16.67
CA GLY A 36 -6.14 1.85 15.32
C GLY A 36 -5.73 2.82 14.22
N GLN A 37 -5.76 4.13 14.46
CA GLN A 37 -5.39 5.07 13.41
C GLN A 37 -3.88 5.22 13.27
N ALA A 38 -3.37 4.86 12.10
CA ALA A 38 -1.99 5.15 11.73
C ALA A 38 -1.74 6.65 11.84
N ALA A 39 -0.56 7.04 12.32
CA ALA A 39 -0.21 8.45 12.39
C ALA A 39 -0.25 9.07 10.98
N PRO A 40 -0.80 10.28 10.82
CA PRO A 40 -0.87 10.91 9.51
C PRO A 40 0.55 11.14 8.95
N PRO A 41 0.77 10.88 7.65
CA PRO A 41 2.07 11.10 7.04
C PRO A 41 2.42 12.59 6.98
N VAL A 42 3.72 12.89 7.00
CA VAL A 42 4.21 14.27 6.81
C VAL A 42 3.89 14.71 5.39
N ALA A 43 3.14 15.80 5.24
CA ALA A 43 2.76 16.33 3.92
C ALA A 43 3.93 17.08 3.26
N ASN A 44 4.94 16.41 2.74
CA ASN A 44 6.13 16.99 2.10
C ASN A 44 6.52 16.33 0.76
N GLY A 45 5.63 15.56 0.16
CA GLY A 45 5.85 14.95 -1.15
C GLY A 45 6.06 15.99 -2.25
N GLN A 46 6.97 15.68 -3.17
CA GLN A 46 7.37 16.53 -4.28
C GLN A 46 7.56 15.68 -5.55
N ALA A 47 7.43 16.33 -6.71
CA ALA A 47 7.67 15.65 -7.98
C ALA A 47 9.13 15.19 -8.06
N GLY A 48 9.34 13.97 -8.54
CA GLY A 48 10.67 13.36 -8.67
C GLY A 48 11.14 12.58 -7.44
N ASP A 49 10.37 12.52 -6.35
CA ASP A 49 10.71 11.71 -5.17
C ASP A 49 10.96 10.23 -5.51
N PHE A 50 10.27 9.69 -6.52
CA PHE A 50 10.44 8.30 -6.99
C PHE A 50 11.39 8.17 -8.18
N ASP A 51 12.07 9.23 -8.63
CA ASP A 51 12.94 9.16 -9.82
C ASP A 51 14.10 8.17 -9.62
N PHE A 52 14.56 7.98 -8.39
CA PHE A 52 15.56 6.97 -8.04
C PHE A 52 15.15 5.56 -8.44
N LEU A 53 13.84 5.28 -8.55
CA LEU A 53 13.31 3.95 -8.84
C LEU A 53 13.19 3.69 -10.34
N THR A 54 13.14 4.72 -11.19
CA THR A 54 12.97 4.57 -12.66
C THR A 54 14.09 3.74 -13.27
N GLY A 55 13.77 2.70 -14.05
CA GLY A 55 14.71 1.81 -14.73
C GLY A 55 14.43 0.32 -14.52
N ARG A 56 15.42 -0.53 -14.80
CA ARG A 56 15.34 -1.99 -14.63
C ARG A 56 16.12 -2.45 -13.40
N TRP A 57 15.60 -3.47 -12.74
CA TRP A 57 16.10 -3.96 -11.46
C TRP A 57 16.08 -5.47 -11.34
N THR A 58 17.08 -6.00 -10.65
CA THR A 58 17.06 -7.32 -10.03
C THR A 58 16.78 -7.18 -8.54
N ILE A 59 16.07 -8.15 -7.96
CA ILE A 59 15.56 -8.05 -6.59
C ILE A 59 15.81 -9.35 -5.84
N LYS A 60 16.46 -9.26 -4.68
CA LYS A 60 16.55 -10.36 -3.72
C LYS A 60 15.49 -10.18 -2.64
N ASN A 61 14.55 -11.11 -2.57
CA ASN A 61 13.44 -11.09 -1.62
C ASN A 61 13.73 -12.02 -0.45
N ARG A 62 13.29 -11.60 0.75
CA ARG A 62 12.99 -12.51 1.85
C ARG A 62 11.58 -12.21 2.36
N LYS A 63 10.74 -13.22 2.48
CA LYS A 63 9.37 -13.09 3.01
C LYS A 63 9.16 -14.07 4.16
N LEU A 64 8.58 -13.59 5.25
CA LEU A 64 8.30 -14.40 6.43
C LEU A 64 7.13 -15.33 6.13
N LYS A 65 7.29 -16.60 6.49
CA LYS A 65 6.23 -17.62 6.41
C LYS A 65 5.48 -17.71 7.75
N PRO A 66 4.25 -18.28 7.76
CA PRO A 66 3.50 -18.51 9.00
C PRO A 66 4.23 -19.35 10.05
N ASP A 67 5.16 -20.21 9.62
CA ASP A 67 6.00 -21.03 10.49
C ASP A 67 7.19 -20.26 11.13
N GLY A 68 7.30 -18.96 10.85
CA GLY A 68 8.36 -18.09 11.35
C GLY A 68 9.69 -18.18 10.61
N SER A 69 9.82 -19.06 9.61
CA SER A 69 11.02 -19.14 8.78
C SER A 69 10.93 -18.22 7.56
N TRP A 70 12.10 -17.83 7.03
CA TRP A 70 12.20 -16.95 5.88
C TRP A 70 12.26 -17.73 4.58
N ASP A 71 11.42 -17.33 3.64
CA ASP A 71 11.42 -17.79 2.26
C ASP A 71 12.17 -16.79 1.38
N VAL A 72 13.20 -17.25 0.66
CA VAL A 72 14.11 -16.41 -0.13
C VAL A 72 13.95 -16.71 -1.60
N PHE A 73 13.81 -15.67 -2.42
CA PHE A 73 13.56 -15.82 -3.85
C PHE A 73 13.95 -14.58 -4.65
N ASP A 74 14.15 -14.79 -5.95
CA ASP A 74 14.54 -13.75 -6.88
C ASP A 74 13.32 -13.14 -7.57
N GLY A 75 13.38 -11.83 -7.80
CA GLY A 75 12.44 -11.08 -8.61
C GLY A 75 13.15 -10.05 -9.47
N GLU A 76 12.37 -9.35 -10.27
CA GLU A 76 12.82 -8.28 -11.13
C GLU A 76 11.72 -7.24 -11.25
N ALA A 77 12.11 -6.00 -11.57
CA ALA A 77 11.15 -4.94 -11.81
C ALA A 77 11.59 -4.01 -12.93
N THR A 78 10.59 -3.44 -13.59
CA THR A 78 10.78 -2.33 -14.52
C THR A 78 9.91 -1.18 -14.03
N VAL A 79 10.49 0.00 -13.90
CA VAL A 79 9.80 1.18 -13.37
C VAL A 79 9.94 2.34 -14.34
N HIS A 80 8.84 3.03 -14.57
CA HIS A 80 8.75 4.20 -15.44
C HIS A 80 8.30 5.41 -14.63
N GLY A 81 9.14 6.44 -14.58
CA GLY A 81 8.75 7.78 -14.18
C GLY A 81 7.97 8.45 -15.32
N LEU A 82 6.83 9.05 -14.99
CA LEU A 82 5.92 9.69 -15.93
C LEU A 82 5.57 11.10 -15.46
N LEU A 83 5.06 11.91 -16.40
CA LEU A 83 4.50 13.24 -16.11
C LEU A 83 5.47 14.15 -15.34
N GLN A 84 6.74 14.16 -15.74
CA GLN A 84 7.80 14.96 -15.11
C GLN A 84 7.93 14.70 -13.60
N GLY A 85 7.89 13.43 -13.19
CA GLY A 85 8.11 12.99 -11.82
C GLY A 85 6.85 13.03 -10.93
N VAL A 86 5.66 13.25 -11.50
CA VAL A 86 4.38 13.23 -10.75
C VAL A 86 3.81 11.81 -10.62
N ALA A 87 4.27 10.88 -11.46
CA ALA A 87 3.80 9.50 -11.46
C ALA A 87 4.98 8.51 -11.59
N SER A 88 4.88 7.38 -10.89
CA SER A 88 5.80 6.24 -11.01
C SER A 88 4.99 4.97 -11.19
N VAL A 89 5.27 4.22 -12.26
CA VAL A 89 4.62 2.95 -12.58
C VAL A 89 5.65 1.84 -12.57
N GLU A 90 5.49 0.90 -11.65
CA GLU A 90 6.34 -0.28 -11.49
C GLU A 90 5.59 -1.52 -11.98
N GLU A 91 6.22 -2.35 -12.80
CA GLU A 91 5.84 -3.75 -12.95
C GLU A 91 6.87 -4.63 -12.22
N LEU A 92 6.42 -5.32 -11.17
CA LEU A 92 7.17 -6.31 -10.41
C LEU A 92 6.86 -7.71 -10.95
N ARG A 93 7.89 -8.52 -11.14
CA ARG A 93 7.77 -9.91 -11.63
C ARG A 93 8.60 -10.85 -10.75
N ILE A 94 8.02 -12.00 -10.44
CA ILE A 94 8.69 -13.13 -9.77
C ILE A 94 8.47 -14.36 -10.65
N PRO A 95 9.32 -14.60 -11.67
CA PRO A 95 9.12 -15.65 -12.66
C PRO A 95 8.96 -17.05 -12.06
N ALA A 96 9.80 -17.38 -11.06
CA ALA A 96 9.77 -18.67 -10.37
C ALA A 96 8.43 -18.97 -9.64
N ARG A 97 7.59 -17.95 -9.43
CA ARG A 97 6.29 -18.07 -8.77
C ARG A 97 5.10 -17.80 -9.71
N ASN A 98 5.37 -17.59 -11.01
CA ASN A 98 4.37 -17.11 -11.98
C ASN A 98 3.53 -15.96 -11.41
N PHE A 99 4.24 -14.97 -10.84
CA PHE A 99 3.64 -13.83 -10.16
C PHE A 99 4.09 -12.54 -10.81
N SER A 100 3.15 -11.63 -10.99
CA SER A 100 3.43 -10.25 -11.32
C SER A 100 2.42 -9.32 -10.63
N GLY A 101 2.83 -8.08 -10.45
CA GLY A 101 1.97 -7.03 -9.94
C GLY A 101 2.49 -5.67 -10.36
N MET A 102 1.69 -4.64 -10.11
CA MET A 102 2.01 -3.28 -10.49
C MET A 102 1.85 -2.35 -9.29
N GLY A 103 2.87 -1.54 -9.05
CA GLY A 103 2.81 -0.37 -8.18
C GLY A 103 2.49 0.86 -9.02
N LEU A 104 1.36 1.52 -8.74
CA LEU A 104 1.00 2.81 -9.34
C LEU A 104 1.08 3.88 -8.26
N ARG A 105 2.05 4.78 -8.39
CA ARG A 105 2.32 5.84 -7.41
C ARG A 105 2.04 7.19 -8.04
N LEU A 106 1.19 7.98 -7.40
CA LEU A 106 0.75 9.29 -7.89
C LEU A 106 0.94 10.35 -6.81
N LEU A 107 1.59 11.46 -7.16
CA LEU A 107 1.70 12.61 -6.28
C LEU A 107 0.42 13.44 -6.32
N ASP A 108 -0.26 13.53 -5.18
CA ASP A 108 -1.25 14.57 -4.94
C ASP A 108 -0.50 15.86 -4.57
N ARG A 109 -0.48 16.82 -5.50
CA ARG A 109 0.26 18.08 -5.34
C ARG A 109 -0.38 19.02 -4.33
N GLU A 110 -1.69 18.90 -4.10
CA GLU A 110 -2.40 19.72 -3.13
C GLU A 110 -2.15 19.18 -1.72
N ARG A 111 -2.30 17.87 -1.53
CA ARG A 111 -2.01 17.21 -0.25
C ARG A 111 -0.51 17.12 0.05
N ARG A 112 0.34 17.24 -0.97
CA ARG A 112 1.78 16.94 -0.92
C ARG A 112 2.05 15.55 -0.35
N LEU A 113 1.32 14.57 -0.84
CA LEU A 113 1.43 13.17 -0.45
C LEU A 113 1.40 12.28 -1.68
N TRP A 114 2.11 11.17 -1.62
CA TRP A 114 2.08 10.12 -2.62
C TRP A 114 1.04 9.07 -2.25
N ALA A 115 0.09 8.84 -3.16
CA ALA A 115 -0.76 7.67 -3.13
C ALA A 115 -0.01 6.49 -3.75
N ASP A 116 0.12 5.36 -3.04
CA ASP A 116 0.64 4.10 -3.57
C ASP A 116 -0.51 3.11 -3.74
N HIS A 117 -0.75 2.69 -4.98
CA HIS A 117 -1.75 1.71 -5.35
C HIS A 117 -1.09 0.41 -5.80
N TRP A 118 -1.61 -0.71 -5.33
CA TRP A 118 -1.21 -2.02 -5.79
C TRP A 118 -2.24 -2.64 -6.74
N VAL A 119 -1.76 -3.30 -7.78
CA VAL A 119 -2.56 -4.15 -8.68
C VAL A 119 -1.91 -5.53 -8.75
N ASN A 120 -2.69 -6.57 -8.47
CA ASN A 120 -2.27 -7.95 -8.69
C ASN A 120 -2.64 -8.39 -10.11
N SER A 121 -1.73 -8.98 -10.87
CA SER A 121 -2.02 -9.39 -12.26
C SER A 121 -3.14 -10.41 -12.39
N ARG A 122 -3.41 -11.22 -11.36
CA ARG A 122 -4.52 -12.18 -11.36
C ARG A 122 -5.89 -11.51 -11.24
N SER A 123 -6.00 -10.42 -10.49
CA SER A 123 -7.27 -9.71 -10.34
C SER A 123 -7.42 -8.58 -11.36
N GLY A 124 -6.31 -7.96 -11.79
CA GLY A 124 -6.29 -6.81 -12.69
C GLY A 124 -6.94 -5.54 -12.13
N GLY A 125 -7.45 -5.58 -10.89
CA GLY A 125 -8.16 -4.48 -10.26
C GLY A 125 -7.22 -3.57 -9.48
N LEU A 126 -7.41 -2.26 -9.63
CA LEU A 126 -6.88 -1.27 -8.71
C LEU A 126 -7.60 -1.42 -7.38
N THR A 127 -6.88 -1.69 -6.28
CA THR A 127 -7.47 -1.82 -4.95
C THR A 127 -7.49 -0.45 -4.25
N PRO A 128 -8.66 0.18 -4.07
CA PRO A 128 -8.80 1.37 -3.23
C PRO A 128 -9.06 1.00 -1.76
N PRO A 129 -8.79 1.91 -0.81
CA PRO A 129 -8.05 3.17 -0.99
C PRO A 129 -6.53 2.92 -1.18
N PRO A 130 -5.76 3.87 -1.74
CA PRO A 130 -4.30 3.78 -1.70
C PRO A 130 -3.79 3.91 -0.27
N SER A 131 -2.56 3.46 -0.03
CA SER A 131 -1.80 3.94 1.12
C SER A 131 -1.24 5.34 0.81
N TRP A 132 -1.19 6.19 1.82
CA TRP A 132 -0.67 7.55 1.69
C TRP A 132 0.65 7.69 2.43
N GLY A 133 1.60 8.35 1.81
CA GLY A 133 2.94 8.48 2.36
C GLY A 133 3.76 9.55 1.66
N SER A 134 4.98 9.72 2.13
CA SER A 134 5.94 10.69 1.63
C SER A 134 7.35 10.32 2.06
N PHE A 135 8.34 11.03 1.52
CA PHE A 135 9.74 10.87 1.89
C PHE A 135 10.16 11.90 2.93
N VAL A 136 10.73 11.44 4.04
CA VAL A 136 11.35 12.30 5.05
C VAL A 136 12.80 11.85 5.22
N ASN A 137 13.75 12.77 5.01
CA ASN A 137 15.18 12.50 5.13
C ASN A 137 15.66 11.27 4.34
N GLY A 138 15.16 11.11 3.10
CA GLY A 138 15.52 9.99 2.21
C GLY A 138 14.84 8.66 2.54
N VAL A 139 13.90 8.63 3.49
CA VAL A 139 13.11 7.45 3.84
C VAL A 139 11.65 7.70 3.49
N GLY A 140 11.09 6.86 2.62
CA GLY A 140 9.68 6.90 2.27
C GLY A 140 8.89 5.96 3.16
N THR A 141 7.77 6.41 3.74
CA THR A 141 6.92 5.57 4.62
C THR A 141 5.45 5.70 4.25
N TRP A 142 4.78 4.55 4.11
CA TRP A 142 3.35 4.42 3.83
C TRP A 142 2.74 3.49 4.88
N ASP A 143 1.88 4.05 5.73
CA ASP A 143 1.11 3.26 6.69
C ASP A 143 -0.31 3.05 6.18
N SER A 144 -0.83 1.85 6.40
CA SER A 144 -2.22 1.49 6.12
C SER A 144 -2.77 0.63 7.25
N GLU A 145 -4.05 0.83 7.54
CA GLU A 145 -4.79 0.00 8.49
C GLU A 145 -5.27 -1.27 7.79
N ASP A 146 -5.19 -2.39 8.49
CA ASP A 146 -5.68 -3.68 8.03
C ASP A 146 -6.18 -4.51 9.22
N MET A 147 -6.74 -5.69 8.95
CA MET A 147 -7.23 -6.63 9.95
C MET A 147 -6.54 -7.98 9.81
N ASP A 148 -5.92 -8.46 10.88
CA ASP A 148 -5.53 -9.87 11.00
C ASP A 148 -6.64 -10.63 11.73
N GLY A 149 -7.54 -11.22 10.96
CA GLY A 149 -8.79 -11.77 11.48
C GLY A 149 -9.66 -10.66 12.08
N THR A 150 -9.76 -10.62 13.41
CA THR A 150 -10.49 -9.58 14.14
C THR A 150 -9.57 -8.58 14.85
N GLN A 151 -8.25 -8.76 14.77
CA GLN A 151 -7.29 -7.86 15.38
C GLN A 151 -6.91 -6.73 14.41
N PRO A 152 -7.10 -5.45 14.78
CA PRO A 152 -6.56 -4.34 14.00
C PRO A 152 -5.04 -4.39 13.97
N ILE A 153 -4.47 -4.20 12.78
CA ILE A 153 -3.03 -4.10 12.56
C ILE A 153 -2.71 -2.85 11.75
N THR A 154 -1.48 -2.37 11.90
CA THR A 154 -0.92 -1.37 10.98
C THR A 154 0.12 -2.05 10.11
N VAL A 155 -0.06 -1.93 8.80
CA VAL A 155 0.91 -2.35 7.79
C VAL A 155 1.71 -1.13 7.38
N ARG A 156 3.03 -1.25 7.35
CA ARG A 156 3.95 -0.19 6.94
C ARG A 156 4.79 -0.66 5.78
N GLY A 157 4.71 0.04 4.65
CA GLY A 157 5.69 -0.05 3.56
C GLY A 157 6.75 1.03 3.71
N VAL A 158 8.03 0.67 3.59
CA VAL A 158 9.15 1.59 3.71
C VAL A 158 10.09 1.45 2.53
N TRP A 159 10.50 2.58 1.95
CA TRP A 159 11.63 2.70 1.05
C TRP A 159 12.80 3.34 1.80
N ASP A 160 13.93 2.65 1.89
CA ASP A 160 15.15 3.16 2.52
C ASP A 160 16.43 2.64 1.83
N GLN A 161 17.59 3.02 2.37
CA GLN A 161 18.91 2.66 1.82
C GLN A 161 19.05 3.01 0.33
N ILE A 162 18.46 4.14 -0.07
CA ILE A 162 18.37 4.58 -1.46
C ILE A 162 19.74 5.13 -1.90
N THR A 163 20.25 4.59 -2.99
CA THR A 163 21.45 5.03 -3.70
C THR A 163 21.15 5.11 -5.20
N PRO A 164 22.07 5.64 -6.03
CA PRO A 164 21.88 5.63 -7.49
C PRO A 164 21.71 4.22 -8.08
N THR A 165 22.23 3.18 -7.41
CA THR A 165 22.29 1.80 -7.95
C THR A 165 21.58 0.75 -7.10
N SER A 166 21.07 1.11 -5.93
CA SER A 166 20.40 0.20 -5.00
C SER A 166 19.32 0.90 -4.19
N CYS A 167 18.34 0.14 -3.72
CA CYS A 167 17.46 0.57 -2.64
C CYS A 167 16.91 -0.66 -1.91
N ARG A 168 16.23 -0.42 -0.79
CA ARG A 168 15.50 -1.45 -0.08
C ARG A 168 14.04 -1.02 0.07
N TRP A 169 13.15 -1.93 -0.26
CA TRP A 169 11.76 -1.85 0.15
C TRP A 169 11.50 -2.90 1.20
N TYR A 170 10.76 -2.57 2.26
CA TYR A 170 10.27 -3.57 3.18
C TYR A 170 8.88 -3.26 3.70
N GLN A 171 8.19 -4.32 4.08
CA GLN A 171 6.93 -4.28 4.79
C GLN A 171 7.11 -4.75 6.23
N ALA A 172 6.54 -4.01 7.17
CA ALA A 172 6.44 -4.39 8.57
C ALA A 172 4.99 -4.31 9.07
N LEU A 173 4.71 -5.09 10.12
CA LEU A 173 3.42 -5.12 10.80
C LEU A 173 3.57 -4.65 12.24
N SER A 174 2.58 -3.90 12.71
CA SER A 174 2.42 -3.51 14.10
C SER A 174 1.05 -3.95 14.61
N ARG A 175 1.01 -4.44 15.85
CA ARG A 175 -0.22 -4.84 16.57
C ARG A 175 -0.52 -3.97 17.79
N ASP A 176 0.36 -3.01 18.10
CA ASP A 176 0.34 -2.20 19.32
C ASP A 176 0.34 -0.69 19.04
N GLY A 177 -0.21 -0.29 17.89
CA GLY A 177 -0.33 1.12 17.49
C GLY A 177 0.99 1.77 17.07
N GLY A 178 1.92 0.98 16.53
CA GLY A 178 3.17 1.43 15.95
C GLY A 178 4.33 1.51 16.94
N ARG A 179 4.18 0.92 18.13
CA ARG A 179 5.25 0.89 19.15
C ARG A 179 6.28 -0.19 18.82
N GLN A 180 5.84 -1.32 18.26
CA GLN A 180 6.70 -2.40 17.79
C GLN A 180 6.37 -2.77 16.34
N TRP A 181 7.40 -3.10 15.57
CA TRP A 181 7.30 -3.44 14.16
C TRP A 181 8.00 -4.76 13.88
N ALA A 182 7.29 -5.69 13.25
CA ALA A 182 7.81 -6.97 12.80
C ALA A 182 7.88 -6.98 11.28
N GLU A 183 9.09 -7.04 10.72
CA GLU A 183 9.28 -7.18 9.27
C GLU A 183 8.64 -8.47 8.75
N GLN A 184 7.92 -8.39 7.64
CA GLN A 184 7.27 -9.51 6.98
C GLN A 184 7.82 -9.77 5.58
N TRP A 185 8.30 -8.74 4.90
CA TRP A 185 8.83 -8.87 3.55
C TRP A 185 9.90 -7.81 3.34
N VAL A 186 11.06 -8.23 2.88
CA VAL A 186 12.16 -7.33 2.52
C VAL A 186 12.61 -7.63 1.11
N MET A 187 12.82 -6.57 0.34
CA MET A 187 13.24 -6.58 -1.05
C MET A 187 14.50 -5.72 -1.16
N HIS A 188 15.62 -6.34 -1.54
CA HIS A 188 16.85 -5.63 -1.88
C HIS A 188 16.93 -5.47 -3.38
N TRP A 189 16.88 -4.24 -3.85
CA TRP A 189 16.85 -3.87 -5.25
C TRP A 189 18.27 -3.48 -5.69
N GLN A 190 18.71 -4.03 -6.81
CA GLN A 190 19.96 -3.68 -7.48
C GLN A 190 19.69 -3.41 -8.96
N ARG A 191 20.29 -2.36 -9.52
CA ARG A 191 20.17 -2.08 -10.96
C ARG A 191 20.59 -3.31 -11.78
N ALA A 192 19.80 -3.61 -12.82
CA ALA A 192 20.04 -4.70 -13.76
C ALA A 192 21.11 -4.35 -14.80
#